data_AF-A0A3C0GC45-F1
#
_entry.id   AF-A0A3C0GC45-F1
#
_cell.length_a   1.000
_cell.length_b   1.000
_cell.length_c   1.000
_cell.angle_alpha   90.00
_cell.angle_beta   90.00
_cell.angle_gamma   90.00
#
_symmetry.space_group_name_H-M   'P 1'
#
loop_
_entity.id
_entity.type
_entity.pdbx_description
1 polymer ?
#
loop_
_entity_poly.entity_id
_entity_poly.type
_entity_poly.pdbx_seq_one_letter_code
_entity_poly.pdbx_strand_id
1 'polypeptide(L)'
;MTVRAKTLVKDKFWIVEQNGQKLGTLQKQENNGWVFLSKKDSRQVFHTPESLFTKFGVDIFAESSTPRIEDEVQTDNFEVHGYPCSQHPYNPMFDVQKQLPVYTKTPKSKSQFCAGYYIICFEKGWRKAYCPKMITLSRYKYKGPMKTKLEMQQVLNNAVKEFQNSNTTN
;
A
#
# COMPACT_ATOMS: atom_id res chain seq x y z
N MET A 1 24.56 17.18 14.42
CA MET A 1 23.18 16.68 14.57
C MET A 1 22.49 16.85 13.24
N THR A 2 22.09 15.78 12.56
CA THR A 2 21.57 15.89 11.17
C THR A 2 20.08 15.58 11.17
N VAL A 3 19.28 16.59 10.82
CA VAL A 3 17.83 16.44 10.60
C VAL A 3 17.61 16.04 9.15
N ARG A 4 16.69 15.11 8.89
CA ARG A 4 16.42 14.56 7.55
C ARG A 4 14.93 14.48 7.28
N ALA A 5 14.54 14.64 6.02
CA ALA A 5 13.18 14.51 5.55
C ALA A 5 13.01 13.25 4.69
N LYS A 6 12.33 12.24 5.23
CA LYS A 6 11.96 11.03 4.51
C LYS A 6 10.71 11.28 3.66
N THR A 7 10.84 11.18 2.34
CA THR A 7 9.73 11.36 1.39
C THR A 7 8.63 10.33 1.62
N LEU A 8 7.40 10.81 1.82
CA LEU A 8 6.19 9.99 1.90
C LEU A 8 5.37 10.08 0.61
N VAL A 9 5.23 11.29 0.08
CA VAL A 9 4.66 11.58 -1.23
C VAL A 9 5.62 12.52 -1.93
N LYS A 10 6.13 12.12 -3.08
CA LYS A 10 7.08 12.89 -3.87
C LYS A 10 6.56 14.32 -4.06
N ASP A 11 7.43 15.30 -3.78
CA ASP A 11 7.18 16.74 -3.91
C ASP A 11 6.04 17.32 -3.06
N LYS A 12 5.47 16.54 -2.13
CA LYS A 12 4.28 16.97 -1.36
C LYS A 12 4.38 16.73 0.14
N PHE A 13 4.87 15.56 0.58
CA PHE A 13 4.87 15.18 1.99
C PHE A 13 6.15 14.46 2.40
N TRP A 14 6.69 14.86 3.55
CA TRP A 14 7.87 14.24 4.16
C TRP A 14 7.67 14.02 5.66
N ILE A 15 8.36 13.03 6.21
CA ILE A 15 8.52 12.82 7.65
C ILE A 15 9.89 13.37 8.04
N VAL A 16 9.91 14.32 8.98
CA VAL A 16 11.16 14.89 9.48
C VAL A 16 11.62 14.09 10.69
N GLU A 17 12.86 13.60 10.65
CA GLU A 17 13.47 12.79 11.69
C GLU A 17 14.88 13.28 12.02
N GLN A 18 15.29 13.06 13.26
CA GLN A 18 16.64 13.34 13.74
C GLN A 18 17.13 12.12 14.50
N ASN A 19 18.26 11.54 14.08
CA ASN A 19 18.84 10.33 14.68
C ASN A 19 17.83 9.17 14.83
N GLY A 20 16.95 8.99 13.85
CA GLY A 20 15.91 7.94 13.87
C GLY A 20 14.67 8.26 14.71
N GLN A 21 14.63 9.40 15.41
CA GLN A 21 13.45 9.86 16.13
C GLN A 21 12.62 10.81 15.26
N LYS A 22 11.33 10.51 15.09
CA LYS A 22 10.39 11.37 14.37
C LYS A 22 10.18 12.69 15.11
N LEU A 23 10.54 13.80 14.46
CA LEU A 23 10.29 15.16 14.95
C LEU A 23 8.92 15.68 14.50
N GLY A 24 8.49 15.32 13.29
CA GLY A 24 7.23 15.82 12.74
C GLY A 24 6.97 15.42 11.30
N THR A 25 6.02 16.11 10.67
CA THR A 25 5.71 15.99 9.24
C THR A 25 5.87 17.35 8.57
N LEU A 26 6.45 17.33 7.37
CA LEU A 26 6.61 18.49 6.52
C LEU A 26 5.71 18.34 5.29
N GLN A 27 4.96 19.38 4.95
CA GLN A 27 4.09 19.43 3.79
C GLN A 27 4.45 20.64 2.93
N LYS A 28 4.58 20.46 1.62
CA LYS A 28 4.68 21.58 0.67
C LYS A 28 3.28 22.10 0.33
N GLN A 29 3.11 23.42 0.40
CA GLN A 29 1.90 24.13 0.00
C GLN A 29 1.94 24.52 -1.48
N GLU A 30 0.78 24.80 -2.04
CA GLU A 30 0.63 25.17 -3.46
C GLU A 30 1.30 26.52 -3.78
N ASN A 31 1.39 27.42 -2.80
CA ASN A 31 2.08 28.72 -2.90
C ASN A 31 3.61 28.62 -2.72
N ASN A 32 4.21 27.44 -2.94
CA ASN A 32 5.62 27.18 -2.69
C ASN A 32 6.09 27.36 -1.23
N GLY A 33 5.19 27.50 -0.26
CA GLY A 33 5.52 27.45 1.16
C GLY A 33 5.61 26.03 1.73
N TRP A 34 6.05 25.88 2.98
CA TRP A 34 6.07 24.62 3.71
C TRP A 34 5.38 24.76 5.06
N VAL A 35 4.69 23.70 5.47
CA VAL A 35 4.11 23.57 6.81
C VAL A 35 4.77 22.42 7.52
N PHE A 36 5.34 22.71 8.69
CA PHE A 36 5.86 21.72 9.60
C PHE A 36 4.90 21.53 10.78
N LEU A 37 4.57 20.27 11.07
CA LEU A 37 3.73 19.88 12.20
C LEU A 37 4.54 18.93 13.09
N SER A 38 4.80 19.35 14.33
CA SER A 38 5.41 18.51 15.36
C SER A 38 4.37 18.11 16.41
N LYS A 39 4.70 17.08 17.20
CA LYS A 39 3.93 16.75 18.42
C LYS A 39 4.29 17.65 19.60
N LYS A 40 5.50 18.22 19.61
CA LYS A 40 6.00 19.06 20.71
C LYS A 40 5.77 20.55 20.47
N ASP A 41 5.91 20.98 19.21
CA ASP A 41 5.68 22.37 18.80
C ASP A 41 4.35 22.53 18.06
N SER A 42 3.78 23.74 18.13
CA SER A 42 2.67 24.17 17.29
C SER A 42 3.07 24.22 15.81
N ARG A 43 2.06 24.30 14.93
CA ARG A 43 2.20 24.41 13.48
C ARG A 43 3.15 25.56 13.10
N GLN A 44 4.18 25.27 12.31
CA GLN A 44 5.11 26.27 11.79
C GLN A 44 5.01 26.38 10.27
N VAL A 45 5.02 27.60 9.77
CA VAL A 45 4.89 27.89 8.34
C VAL A 45 6.17 28.57 7.87
N PHE A 46 6.74 28.06 6.79
CA PHE A 46 7.93 28.56 6.13
C PHE A 46 7.52 29.05 4.75
N HIS A 47 7.69 30.34 4.48
CA HIS A 47 7.28 30.92 3.20
C HIS A 47 8.36 30.78 2.13
N THR A 48 9.61 30.55 2.52
CA THR A 48 10.74 30.42 1.59
C THR A 48 11.62 29.20 1.93
N PRO A 49 12.30 28.60 0.95
CA PRO A 49 13.21 27.48 1.19
C PRO A 49 14.31 27.82 2.21
N GLU A 50 14.81 29.06 2.18
CA GLU A 50 15.88 29.53 3.06
C GLU A 50 15.44 29.53 4.53
N SER A 51 14.18 29.88 4.79
CA SER A 51 13.61 29.83 6.14
C SER A 51 13.49 28.39 6.68
N LEU A 52 13.22 27.43 5.78
CA LEU A 52 13.21 26.01 6.09
C LEU A 52 14.62 25.49 6.36
N PHE A 53 15.60 25.83 5.51
CA PHE A 53 16.98 25.41 5.65
C PHE A 53 17.68 26.02 6.86
N THR A 54 17.35 27.25 7.22
CA THR A 54 17.85 27.88 8.46
C THR A 54 17.46 27.05 9.69
N LYS A 55 16.25 26.47 9.68
CA LYS A 55 15.77 25.67 10.81
C LYS A 55 16.30 24.23 10.81
N PHE A 56 16.30 23.57 9.65
CA PHE A 56 16.53 22.13 9.57
C PHE A 56 17.88 21.74 8.92
N GLY A 57 18.62 22.71 8.40
CA GLY A 57 19.84 22.50 7.62
C GLY A 57 19.56 22.40 6.11
N VAL A 58 20.57 22.79 5.32
CA VAL A 58 20.53 22.76 3.84
C VAL A 58 20.36 21.33 3.31
N ASP A 59 20.88 20.34 4.04
CA ASP A 59 20.85 18.92 3.67
C ASP A 59 19.59 18.18 4.13
N ILE A 60 18.52 18.88 4.54
CA ILE A 60 17.28 18.23 5.01
C ILE A 60 16.70 17.27 3.96
N PHE A 61 16.86 17.57 2.67
CA PHE A 61 16.42 16.73 1.55
C PHE A 61 17.54 15.88 0.93
N ALA A 62 18.77 15.94 1.46
CA ALA A 62 19.86 15.15 0.92
C ALA A 62 19.53 13.65 1.07
N GLU A 63 19.43 12.96 -0.06
CA GLU A 63 19.26 11.51 -0.06
C GLU A 63 20.55 10.90 0.51
N SER A 64 20.43 10.19 1.63
CA SER A 64 21.56 9.37 2.07
C SER A 64 21.84 8.35 0.97
N SER A 65 23.05 8.39 0.42
CA SER A 65 23.66 7.35 -0.42
C SER A 65 23.88 6.03 0.33
N THR A 66 23.07 5.75 1.35
CA THR A 66 22.73 4.38 1.66
C THR A 66 21.81 3.94 0.54
N PRO A 67 22.17 2.92 -0.27
CA PRO A 67 21.23 2.38 -1.24
C PRO A 67 19.94 2.17 -0.47
N ARG A 68 18.89 2.89 -0.88
CA ARG A 68 17.57 2.35 -0.65
C ARG A 68 17.70 0.96 -1.27
N ILE A 69 17.47 -0.06 -0.47
CA ILE A 69 16.85 -1.26 -1.01
C ILE A 69 15.51 -0.70 -1.53
N GLU A 70 15.55 -0.02 -2.67
CA GLU A 70 14.59 -0.25 -3.72
C GLU A 70 14.55 -1.76 -3.73
N ASP A 71 13.47 -2.30 -3.16
CA ASP A 71 13.20 -3.71 -3.21
C ASP A 71 13.42 -4.07 -4.67
N GLU A 72 14.62 -4.57 -4.96
CA GLU A 72 14.85 -5.40 -6.11
C GLU A 72 13.69 -6.34 -6.03
N VAL A 73 12.83 -6.25 -7.03
CA VAL A 73 11.79 -7.23 -7.25
C VAL A 73 12.57 -8.49 -7.57
N GLN A 74 13.16 -9.11 -6.54
CA GLN A 74 13.41 -10.52 -6.50
C GLN A 74 12.04 -11.07 -6.80
N THR A 75 11.93 -11.53 -8.03
CA THR A 75 10.90 -12.45 -8.51
C THR A 75 11.15 -13.79 -7.83
N ASP A 76 11.29 -13.76 -6.51
CA ASP A 76 10.97 -14.90 -5.69
C ASP A 76 9.51 -15.17 -6.00
N ASN A 77 9.25 -16.36 -6.55
CA ASN A 77 7.90 -16.87 -6.76
C ASN A 77 7.27 -17.11 -5.39
N PHE A 78 6.90 -16.02 -4.71
CA PHE A 78 6.29 -16.10 -3.41
C PHE A 78 4.92 -16.71 -3.58
N GLU A 79 4.66 -17.78 -2.86
CA GLU A 79 3.37 -18.45 -2.85
C GLU A 79 2.94 -18.81 -1.44
N VAL A 80 1.63 -18.92 -1.27
CA VAL A 80 1.00 -19.39 -0.04
C VAL A 80 0.03 -20.49 -0.43
N HIS A 81 0.32 -21.72 -0.01
CA HIS A 81 -0.47 -22.91 -0.33
C HIS A 81 -0.71 -23.08 -1.86
N GLY A 82 0.31 -22.83 -2.68
CA GLY A 82 0.25 -22.98 -4.13
C GLY A 82 -0.47 -21.84 -4.88
N TYR A 83 -0.71 -20.70 -4.22
CA TYR A 83 -1.24 -19.48 -4.83
C TYR A 83 -0.22 -18.35 -4.77
N PRO A 84 -0.01 -17.59 -5.87
CA PRO A 84 1.03 -16.58 -5.92
C PRO A 84 0.70 -15.36 -5.06
N CYS A 85 1.71 -14.73 -4.48
CA CYS A 85 1.57 -13.51 -3.70
C CYS A 85 2.57 -12.43 -4.09
N SER A 86 2.19 -11.17 -3.86
CA SER A 86 2.94 -10.01 -4.36
C SER A 86 4.24 -9.70 -3.61
N GLN A 87 4.48 -10.37 -2.48
CA GLN A 87 5.56 -10.08 -1.53
C GLN A 87 5.70 -11.24 -0.55
N HIS A 88 6.85 -11.29 0.14
CA HIS A 88 7.13 -12.32 1.15
C HIS A 88 5.97 -12.51 2.15
N PRO A 89 5.42 -13.73 2.26
CA PRO A 89 4.31 -14.01 3.15
C PRO A 89 4.78 -14.33 4.56
N TYR A 90 4.29 -13.58 5.55
CA TYR A 90 4.47 -13.90 6.97
C TYR A 90 3.23 -14.62 7.50
N ASN A 91 3.40 -15.50 8.50
CA ASN A 91 2.33 -16.33 9.05
C ASN A 91 1.39 -16.93 7.98
N PRO A 92 1.90 -17.69 7.00
CA PRO A 92 1.05 -18.36 6.03
C PRO A 92 0.14 -19.37 6.76
N MET A 93 -1.16 -19.30 6.47
CA MET A 93 -2.21 -20.12 7.06
C MET A 93 -3.20 -20.50 5.96
N PHE A 94 -3.86 -21.64 6.10
CA PHE A 94 -4.97 -22.03 5.22
C PHE A 94 -6.27 -22.01 6.02
N ASP A 95 -7.21 -21.13 5.65
CA ASP A 95 -8.55 -21.14 6.21
C ASP A 95 -9.31 -22.31 5.57
N VAL A 96 -9.43 -23.42 6.32
CA VAL A 96 -10.06 -24.66 5.82
C VAL A 96 -11.55 -24.47 5.54
N GLN A 97 -12.25 -23.64 6.31
CA GLN A 97 -13.69 -23.42 6.12
C GLN A 97 -13.96 -22.63 4.84
N LYS A 98 -13.14 -21.61 4.57
CA LYS A 98 -13.30 -20.75 3.39
C LYS A 98 -12.43 -21.16 2.20
N GLN A 99 -11.56 -22.15 2.37
CA GLN A 99 -10.55 -22.58 1.40
C GLN A 99 -9.69 -21.39 0.91
N LEU A 100 -9.24 -20.54 1.84
CA LEU A 100 -8.48 -19.33 1.53
C LEU A 100 -7.01 -19.46 1.98
N PRO A 101 -6.03 -19.20 1.09
CA PRO A 101 -4.62 -19.09 1.46
C PRO A 101 -4.35 -17.73 2.10
N VAL A 102 -4.21 -17.66 3.42
CA VAL A 102 -4.10 -16.42 4.19
C VAL A 102 -2.65 -16.15 4.59
N TYR A 103 -2.24 -14.89 4.60
CA TYR A 103 -0.93 -14.47 5.09
C TYR A 103 -0.95 -13.03 5.60
N THR A 104 0.11 -12.60 6.25
CA THR A 104 0.33 -11.20 6.64
C THR A 104 1.53 -10.62 5.89
N LYS A 105 1.47 -9.32 5.60
CA LYS A 105 2.50 -8.61 4.84
C LYS A 105 3.74 -8.22 5.67
N THR A 106 3.61 -8.22 6.99
CA THR A 106 4.71 -7.98 7.93
C THR A 106 4.53 -8.87 9.17
N PRO A 107 5.62 -9.23 9.88
CA PRO A 107 5.57 -10.19 10.98
C PRO A 107 4.58 -9.84 12.10
N LYS A 108 4.43 -8.55 12.40
CA LYS A 108 3.58 -8.06 13.52
C LYS A 108 2.20 -7.56 13.06
N SER A 109 1.88 -7.65 11.76
CA SER A 109 0.62 -7.13 11.24
C SER A 109 -0.56 -8.03 11.63
N LYS A 110 -1.64 -7.41 12.10
CA LYS A 110 -2.95 -8.07 12.25
C LYS A 110 -3.78 -8.04 10.97
N SER A 111 -3.33 -7.29 9.95
CA SER A 111 -4.04 -7.23 8.66
C SER A 111 -3.69 -8.47 7.83
N GLN A 112 -4.66 -9.36 7.71
CA GLN A 112 -4.60 -10.57 6.90
C GLN A 112 -4.97 -10.27 5.43
N PHE A 113 -4.24 -10.93 4.54
CA PHE A 113 -4.42 -10.90 3.09
C PHE A 113 -4.57 -12.33 2.58
N CYS A 114 -5.22 -12.50 1.43
CA CYS A 114 -5.42 -13.82 0.84
C CYS A 114 -4.64 -13.92 -0.46
N ALA A 115 -3.76 -14.91 -0.60
CA ALA A 115 -2.91 -15.08 -1.78
C ALA A 115 -3.71 -15.51 -3.01
N GLY A 116 -3.16 -15.22 -4.19
CA GLY A 116 -3.79 -15.52 -5.47
C GLY A 116 -4.60 -14.37 -6.06
N TYR A 117 -5.23 -14.68 -7.18
CA TYR A 117 -6.05 -13.75 -7.95
C TYR A 117 -7.53 -13.94 -7.59
N TYR A 118 -8.24 -12.81 -7.52
CA TYR A 118 -9.65 -12.76 -7.19
C TYR A 118 -10.37 -11.79 -8.11
N ILE A 119 -11.67 -11.98 -8.25
CA ILE A 119 -12.57 -10.92 -8.69
C ILE A 119 -13.56 -10.62 -7.58
N ILE A 120 -13.84 -9.35 -7.35
CA ILE A 120 -14.71 -8.87 -6.27
C ILE A 120 -15.80 -7.99 -6.89
N CYS A 121 -17.04 -8.27 -6.54
CA CYS A 121 -18.20 -7.50 -6.98
C CYS A 121 -18.45 -6.35 -6.00
N PHE A 122 -18.11 -5.13 -6.41
CA PHE A 122 -18.49 -3.92 -5.70
C PHE A 122 -19.82 -3.40 -6.24
N GLU A 123 -20.32 -2.29 -5.69
CA GLU A 123 -21.57 -1.64 -6.12
C GLU A 123 -21.58 -1.32 -7.62
N LYS A 124 -20.42 -0.94 -8.18
CA LYS A 124 -20.25 -0.61 -9.60
C LYS A 124 -19.87 -1.82 -10.48
N GLY A 125 -20.02 -3.04 -9.94
CA GLY A 125 -19.75 -4.30 -10.63
C GLY A 125 -18.41 -4.96 -10.28
N TRP A 126 -18.03 -5.95 -11.10
CA TRP A 126 -16.85 -6.78 -10.87
C TRP A 126 -15.54 -6.04 -11.13
N ARG A 127 -14.56 -6.26 -10.25
CA ARG A 127 -13.20 -5.72 -10.32
C ARG A 127 -12.19 -6.81 -10.00
N LYS A 128 -11.01 -6.72 -10.64
CA LYS A 128 -9.87 -7.60 -10.39
C LYS A 128 -9.22 -7.20 -9.07
N ALA A 129 -8.80 -8.19 -8.29
CA ALA A 129 -7.99 -7.99 -7.11
C ALA A 129 -6.89 -9.03 -7.07
N TYR A 130 -5.69 -8.60 -6.70
CA TYR A 130 -4.56 -9.50 -6.45
C TYR A 130 -4.13 -9.34 -5.00
N CYS A 131 -4.04 -10.46 -4.29
CA CYS A 131 -3.78 -10.48 -2.86
C CYS A 131 -4.70 -9.55 -2.01
N PRO A 132 -6.03 -9.65 -2.12
CA PRO A 132 -6.95 -8.77 -1.40
C PRO A 132 -6.86 -8.95 0.12
N LYS A 133 -7.28 -7.94 0.88
CA LYS A 133 -7.44 -8.06 2.33
C LYS A 133 -8.59 -9.02 2.65
N MET A 134 -8.42 -9.85 3.67
CA MET A 134 -9.43 -10.80 4.15
C MET A 134 -10.78 -10.11 4.47
N ILE A 135 -10.72 -8.89 5.03
CA ILE A 135 -11.91 -8.11 5.34
C ILE A 135 -12.71 -7.72 4.09
N THR A 136 -12.05 -7.53 2.95
CA THR A 136 -12.73 -7.21 1.69
C THR A 136 -13.50 -8.44 1.18
N LEU A 137 -12.89 -9.62 1.23
CA LEU A 137 -13.56 -10.87 0.86
C LEU A 137 -14.74 -11.21 1.79
N SER A 138 -14.67 -10.79 3.06
CA SER A 138 -15.77 -11.00 4.01
C SER A 138 -16.97 -10.06 3.79
N ARG A 139 -16.75 -8.90 3.14
CA ARG A 139 -17.79 -7.87 2.94
C ARG A 139 -18.46 -7.92 1.58
N TYR A 140 -17.78 -8.41 0.56
CA TYR A 140 -18.23 -8.36 -0.82
C TYR A 140 -18.26 -9.75 -1.42
N LYS A 141 -19.18 -9.97 -2.38
CA LYS A 141 -19.19 -11.20 -3.17
C LYS A 141 -17.91 -11.28 -4.01
N TYR A 142 -17.27 -12.43 -4.03
CA TYR A 142 -16.03 -12.64 -4.77
C TYR A 142 -16.02 -13.99 -5.49
N LYS A 143 -15.12 -14.15 -6.47
CA LYS A 143 -14.73 -15.45 -7.05
C LYS A 143 -13.20 -15.58 -6.97
N GLY A 144 -12.71 -16.75 -6.62
CA GLY A 144 -11.30 -17.07 -6.37
C GLY A 144 -11.14 -17.98 -5.14
N PRO A 145 -9.90 -18.35 -4.76
CA PRO A 145 -8.61 -17.94 -5.33
C PRO A 145 -8.30 -18.63 -6.67
N MET A 146 -7.69 -17.87 -7.59
CA MET A 146 -7.19 -18.34 -8.88
C MET A 146 -5.66 -18.26 -8.90
N LYS A 147 -5.01 -19.17 -9.62
CA LYS A 147 -3.53 -19.26 -9.63
C LYS A 147 -2.90 -18.34 -10.65
N THR A 148 -3.59 -18.05 -11.74
CA THR A 148 -3.03 -17.25 -12.84
C THR A 148 -3.86 -16.00 -13.14
N LYS A 149 -3.18 -14.98 -13.66
CA LYS A 149 -3.85 -13.77 -14.16
C LYS A 149 -4.80 -14.07 -15.32
N LEU A 150 -4.45 -15.06 -16.16
CA LEU A 150 -5.26 -15.47 -17.31
C LEU A 150 -6.59 -16.09 -16.88
N GLU A 151 -6.54 -17.02 -15.92
CA GLU A 151 -7.74 -17.63 -15.32
C GLU A 151 -8.67 -16.56 -14.73
N MET A 152 -8.11 -15.62 -13.97
CA MET A 152 -8.87 -14.50 -13.41
C MET A 152 -9.51 -13.61 -14.46
N GLN A 153 -8.85 -13.38 -15.60
CA GLN A 153 -9.43 -12.65 -16.71
C GLN A 153 -10.63 -13.39 -17.33
N GLN A 154 -10.53 -14.71 -17.51
CA GLN A 154 -11.62 -15.53 -18.04
C GLN A 154 -12.83 -15.51 -17.10
N VAL A 155 -12.59 -15.72 -15.80
CA VAL A 155 -13.65 -15.68 -14.77
C VAL A 155 -14.29 -14.30 -14.69
N LEU A 156 -13.52 -13.22 -14.84
CA LEU A 156 -14.06 -11.86 -14.90
C LEU A 156 -15.01 -11.68 -16.09
N ASN A 157 -14.58 -12.08 -17.29
CA ASN A 157 -15.37 -11.90 -18.50
C ASN A 157 -16.72 -12.63 -18.40
N ASN A 158 -16.72 -13.84 -17.82
CA ASN A 158 -17.95 -14.61 -17.58
C ASN A 158 -18.84 -13.92 -16.53
N ALA A 159 -18.26 -13.48 -15.41
CA ALA A 159 -18.99 -12.81 -14.34
C ALA A 159 -19.62 -11.47 -14.78
N VAL A 160 -18.96 -10.73 -15.67
CA VAL A 160 -19.50 -9.48 -16.24
C VAL A 160 -20.69 -9.76 -17.16
N LYS A 161 -20.64 -10.81 -18.00
CA LYS A 161 -21.76 -11.23 -18.84
C LYS A 161 -22.98 -11.65 -18.01
N GLU A 162 -22.76 -12.48 -16.99
CA GLU A 162 -23.81 -12.90 -16.03
C GLU A 162 -24.47 -11.69 -15.36
N PHE A 163 -23.67 -10.72 -14.92
CA PHE A 163 -24.16 -9.52 -14.23
C PHE A 163 -24.97 -8.58 -15.13
N GLN A 164 -24.60 -8.48 -16.42
CA GLN A 164 -25.36 -7.70 -17.39
C GLN A 164 -26.73 -8.34 -17.66
N ASN A 165 -26.76 -9.66 -17.87
CA ASN A 165 -28.00 -10.39 -18.15
C ASN A 165 -29.00 -10.27 -16.98
N SER A 166 -28.55 -10.36 -15.74
CA SER A 166 -29.42 -10.22 -14.55
C SER A 166 -30.04 -8.83 -14.40
N ASN A 167 -29.39 -7.78 -14.91
CA ASN A 167 -29.92 -6.43 -14.86
C ASN A 167 -30.91 -6.12 -15.99
N THR A 168 -30.95 -6.93 -17.06
CA THR A 168 -31.87 -6.76 -18.18
C THR A 168 -33.17 -7.56 -18.02
N THR A 169 -33.24 -8.47 -17.04
CA THR A 169 -34.42 -9.34 -16.81
C THR A 169 -35.37 -8.85 -15.71
N ASN A 170 -35.14 -7.65 -15.16
CA ASN A 170 -36.05 -6.94 -14.25
C ASN A 170 -36.54 -5.66 -14.91
#